data_AF-A0A0J9BHM8-F1
#
_entry.id   AF-A0A0J9BHM8-F1
#
_cell.length_a   1.000
_cell.length_b   1.000
_cell.length_c   1.000
_cell.angle_alpha   90.00
_cell.angle_beta   90.00
_cell.angle_gamma   90.00
#
_symmetry.space_group_name_H-M   'P 1'
#
loop_
_entity.id
_entity.type
_entity.pdbx_description
1 polymer ?
#
loop_
_entity_poly.entity_id
_entity_poly.type
_entity_poly.pdbx_seq_one_letter_code
_entity_poly.pdbx_strand_id
1 'polypeptide(L)'
;MRYQDKHGNEITEGMYLRFEDGSVEQVYACQTGDESDLGVNASNEAYLQAQGLGDFPHELYPLSEFDLSEVEICEPEMELRLPGMMG
;
A
#
# COMPACT_ATOMS: atom_id res chain seq x y z
N MET A 1 10.02 -12.30 5.74
CA MET A 1 9.40 -11.97 7.05
C MET A 1 7.88 -12.13 6.93
N ARG A 2 7.14 -12.27 8.04
CA ARG A 2 5.66 -12.26 8.02
C ARG A 2 5.18 -11.02 8.76
N TYR A 3 4.62 -10.08 8.03
CA TYR A 3 4.03 -8.88 8.59
C TYR A 3 2.59 -9.17 8.98
N GLN A 4 2.17 -8.67 10.14
CA GLN A 4 0.82 -8.86 10.66
C GLN A 4 0.24 -7.51 11.05
N ASP A 5 -1.05 -7.32 10.84
CA ASP A 5 -1.77 -6.14 11.31
C ASP A 5 -2.05 -6.22 12.83
N LYS A 6 -2.70 -5.19 13.38
CA LYS A 6 -3.10 -5.14 14.79
C LYS A 6 -4.01 -6.29 15.25
N HIS A 7 -4.71 -6.94 14.31
CA HIS A 7 -5.61 -8.07 14.58
C HIS A 7 -4.91 -9.42 14.42
N GLY A 8 -3.63 -9.43 14.02
CA GLY A 8 -2.86 -10.64 13.73
C GLY A 8 -3.10 -11.23 12.34
N ASN A 9 -3.72 -10.48 11.43
CA ASN A 9 -3.92 -10.90 10.05
C ASN A 9 -2.62 -10.72 9.26
N GLU A 10 -2.27 -11.71 8.44
CA GLU A 10 -1.07 -11.65 7.61
C GLU A 10 -1.22 -10.61 6.48
N ILE A 11 -0.24 -9.70 6.39
CA ILE A 11 -0.15 -8.69 5.35
C ILE A 11 0.60 -9.28 4.16
N THR A 12 0.01 -9.18 2.96
CA THR A 12 0.63 -9.62 1.69
C THR A 12 0.66 -8.48 0.67
N GLU A 13 1.43 -8.65 -0.40
CA GLU A 13 1.42 -7.70 -1.52
C GLU A 13 0.00 -7.54 -2.10
N GLY A 14 -0.31 -6.33 -2.58
CA GLY A 14 -1.60 -5.96 -3.15
C GLY A 14 -2.68 -5.61 -2.13
N MET A 15 -2.46 -5.86 -0.83
CA MET A 15 -3.36 -5.43 0.24
C MET A 15 -3.24 -3.93 0.50
N TYR A 16 -4.25 -3.36 1.18
CA TYR A 16 -4.25 -1.97 1.61
C TYR A 16 -4.19 -1.93 3.13
N LEU A 17 -3.37 -1.01 3.65
CA LEU A 17 -3.19 -0.81 5.08
C LEU A 17 -3.71 0.56 5.45
N ARG A 18 -4.58 0.63 6.46
CA ARG A 18 -5.03 1.87 7.07
C ARG A 18 -4.20 2.15 8.31
N PHE A 19 -3.45 3.25 8.29
CA PHE A 19 -2.67 3.75 9.41
C PHE A 19 -3.55 4.55 10.38
N GLU A 20 -3.08 4.79 11.60
CA GLU A 20 -3.80 5.58 12.61
C GLU A 20 -4.03 7.04 12.20
N ASP A 21 -3.16 7.61 11.36
CA ASP A 21 -3.37 8.95 10.79
C ASP A 21 -4.58 9.01 9.83
N GLY A 22 -5.16 7.83 9.50
CA GLY A 22 -6.28 7.69 8.58
C GLY A 22 -5.86 7.55 7.12
N SER A 23 -4.55 7.62 6.83
CA SER A 23 -3.99 7.31 5.51
C SER A 23 -4.17 5.84 5.17
N VAL A 24 -4.41 5.57 3.89
CA VAL A 24 -4.57 4.23 3.34
C VAL A 24 -3.51 4.05 2.27
N GLU A 25 -2.61 3.10 2.48
CA GLU A 25 -1.50 2.82 1.57
C GLU A 25 -1.58 1.40 1.03
N GLN A 26 -1.23 1.24 -0.24
CA GLN A 26 -1.12 -0.09 -0.85
C GLN A 26 0.23 -0.72 -0.52
N VAL A 27 0.21 -2.02 -0.23
CA VAL A 27 1.40 -2.84 -0.01
C VAL A 27 1.90 -3.36 -1.34
N TYR A 28 3.18 -3.14 -1.60
CA TYR A 28 3.90 -3.65 -2.75
C TYR A 28 4.98 -4.63 -2.32
N ALA A 29 5.23 -5.64 -3.14
CA ALA A 29 6.42 -6.46 -2.96
C ALA A 29 7.66 -5.62 -3.24
N CYS A 30 8.57 -5.59 -2.26
CA CYS A 30 9.90 -5.03 -2.40
C CYS A 30 10.91 -6.17 -2.37
N GLN A 31 11.91 -6.16 -3.24
CA GLN A 31 13.03 -7.10 -3.15
C GLN A 31 14.20 -6.39 -2.49
N THR A 32 14.53 -6.80 -1.27
CA THR A 32 15.74 -6.37 -0.58
C THR A 32 16.75 -7.51 -0.67
N GLY A 33 17.56 -7.50 -1.73
CA GLY A 33 18.54 -8.56 -1.99
C GLY A 33 17.87 -9.88 -2.41
N ASP A 34 18.15 -10.96 -1.66
CA ASP A 34 17.60 -12.30 -1.92
C ASP A 34 16.29 -12.58 -1.16
N GLU A 35 15.83 -11.66 -0.30
CA GLU A 35 14.60 -11.82 0.48
C GLU A 35 13.45 -10.99 -0.11
N SER A 36 12.28 -11.62 -0.24
CA SER A 36 11.04 -10.90 -0.53
C SER A 36 10.61 -10.16 0.73
N ASP A 37 10.56 -8.84 0.61
CA ASP A 37 10.10 -7.92 1.62
C ASP A 37 8.81 -7.24 1.16
N LEU A 38 8.14 -6.52 2.05
CA LEU A 38 6.95 -5.75 1.73
C LEU A 38 7.22 -4.29 2.08
N GLY A 39 6.71 -3.39 1.25
CA GLY A 39 6.79 -1.95 1.48
C GLY A 39 5.52 -1.25 1.04
N VAL A 40 5.36 -0.02 1.48
CA VAL A 40 4.29 0.89 1.04
C VAL A 40 4.88 1.99 0.16
N ASN A 41 4.06 2.54 -0.71
CA ASN A 41 4.46 3.68 -1.52
C ASN A 41 4.68 4.90 -0.62
N ALA A 42 5.91 5.38 -0.50
CA ALA A 42 6.21 6.66 0.16
C ALA A 42 6.25 7.84 -0.83
N SER A 43 6.05 7.56 -2.11
CA SER A 43 5.97 8.61 -3.12
C SER A 43 4.60 9.26 -3.06
N ASN A 44 4.57 10.58 -2.96
CA ASN A 44 3.34 11.35 -3.06
C ASN A 44 2.82 11.30 -4.52
N GLU A 45 1.99 10.30 -4.84
CA GLU A 45 1.46 10.09 -6.20
C GLU A 45 0.66 11.30 -6.68
N ALA A 46 -0.09 11.96 -5.81
CA ALA A 46 -0.83 13.17 -6.16
C ALA A 46 0.12 14.28 -6.64
N TYR A 47 1.29 14.40 -6.00
CA TYR A 47 2.33 15.33 -6.43
C TYR A 47 3.01 14.88 -7.74
N LEU A 48 3.36 13.60 -7.88
CA LEU A 48 3.97 13.08 -9.11
C LEU A 48 3.03 13.23 -10.32
N GLN A 49 1.75 12.92 -10.17
CA GLN A 49 0.72 13.11 -11.19
C GLN A 49 0.55 14.61 -11.53
N ALA A 50 0.49 15.48 -10.53
CA ALA A 50 0.37 16.93 -10.75
C ALA A 50 1.59 17.53 -11.47
N GLN A 51 2.79 16.98 -11.24
CA GLN A 51 4.04 17.41 -11.88
C GLN A 51 4.31 16.70 -13.22
N GLY A 52 3.46 15.77 -13.65
CA GLY A 52 3.68 14.97 -14.85
C GLY A 52 4.86 14.00 -14.75
N LEU A 53 5.25 13.64 -13.52
CA LEU A 53 6.34 12.73 -13.17
C LEU A 53 5.82 11.33 -12.80
N GLY A 54 4.64 10.95 -13.26
CA GLY A 54 3.97 9.68 -12.90
C GLY A 54 4.73 8.40 -13.28
N ASP A 55 5.80 8.51 -14.08
CA ASP A 55 6.69 7.40 -14.48
C ASP A 55 7.98 7.32 -13.63
N PHE A 56 8.15 8.18 -12.62
CA PHE A 56 9.33 8.12 -11.76
C PHE A 56 9.31 6.85 -10.90
N PRO A 57 10.49 6.25 -10.65
CA PRO A 57 10.58 5.06 -9.81
C PRO A 57 10.00 5.38 -8.43
N HIS A 58 8.97 4.64 -8.06
CA HIS A 58 8.34 4.76 -6.75
C HIS A 58 9.36 4.42 -5.67
N GLU A 59 9.58 5.34 -4.74
CA GLU A 59 10.30 5.05 -3.51
C GLU A 59 9.37 4.23 -2.61
N LEU A 60 9.69 2.94 -2.48
CA LEU A 60 9.03 2.03 -1.55
C LEU A 60 9.70 2.15 -0.19
N TYR A 61 8.90 2.35 0.84
CA TYR A 61 9.36 2.36 2.22
C TYR A 61 9.03 1.00 2.85
N PRO A 62 10.02 0.24 3.33
CA PRO A 62 9.80 -1.11 3.84
C PRO A 62 8.87 -1.08 5.06
N LEU A 63 7.99 -2.09 5.17
CA LEU A 63 7.05 -2.22 6.28
C LEU A 63 7.75 -2.35 7.64
N SER A 64 9.01 -2.78 7.66
CA SER A 64 9.85 -2.85 8.86
C SER A 64 10.07 -1.50 9.55
N GLU A 65 9.95 -0.38 8.82
CA GLU A 65 10.09 0.98 9.36
C GLU A 65 8.79 1.52 9.96
N PHE A 66 7.67 0.83 9.77
CA PHE A 66 6.37 1.24 10.28
C PHE A 66 5.99 0.45 11.53
N ASP A 67 5.23 1.09 12.41
CA ASP A 67 4.64 0.40 13.54
C ASP A 67 3.40 -0.39 13.09
N LEU A 68 3.60 -1.69 12.85
CA LEU A 68 2.53 -2.54 12.33
C LEU A 68 1.44 -2.88 13.35
N SER A 69 1.68 -2.56 14.62
CA SER A 69 0.73 -2.88 15.70
C SER A 69 -0.49 -1.96 15.74
N GLU A 70 -0.43 -0.84 15.01
CA GLU A 70 -1.49 0.16 14.95
C GLU A 70 -2.21 0.19 13.58
N VAL A 71 -1.64 -0.46 12.57
CA VAL A 71 -2.23 -0.58 11.22
C VAL A 71 -3.29 -1.66 11.18
N GLU A 72 -4.27 -1.44 10.30
CA GLU A 72 -5.33 -2.38 10.00
C GLU A 72 -5.33 -2.70 8.51
N ILE A 73 -5.40 -3.98 8.15
CA ILE A 73 -5.66 -4.34 6.75
C ILE A 73 -7.07 -3.87 6.43
N CYS A 74 -7.19 -2.99 5.44
CA CYS A 74 -8.46 -2.68 4.84
C CYS A 74 -8.53 -3.36 3.46
N GLU A 75 -9.70 -3.90 3.13
CA GLU A 75 -9.97 -4.11 1.72
C GLU A 75 -9.98 -2.73 1.07
N PRO A 76 -9.41 -2.55 -0.13
CA PRO A 76 -9.78 -1.37 -0.89
C PRO A 76 -11.31 -1.47 -0.95
N GLU A 77 -12.01 -0.42 -0.53
CA GLU A 77 -13.33 -0.21 -1.11
C GLU A 77 -13.05 -0.06 -2.61
N MET A 78 -12.94 -1.20 -3.30
CA MET A 78 -13.42 -1.33 -4.65
C MET A 78 -14.85 -0.86 -4.50
N GLU A 79 -15.05 0.46 -4.61
CA GLU A 79 -16.22 1.00 -5.25
C GLU A 79 -16.41 0.07 -6.43
N LEU A 80 -17.40 -0.81 -6.28
CA LEU A 80 -18.10 -1.42 -7.37
C LEU A 80 -18.49 -0.24 -8.26
N ARG A 81 -17.56 0.21 -9.11
CA ARG A 81 -17.86 0.76 -10.41
C ARG A 81 -18.54 -0.38 -11.13
N LEU A 82 -19.81 -0.58 -10.76
CA LEU A 82 -20.80 -1.20 -11.59
C LEU A 82 -20.51 -0.67 -12.99
N PRO A 83 -20.25 -1.53 -13.98
CA PRO A 83 -20.26 -1.10 -15.37
C PRO A 83 -21.72 -0.77 -15.69
N GLY A 84 -22.18 0.41 -15.26
CA GLY A 84 -23.44 1.01 -15.64
C GLY A 84 -23.31 1.59 -17.03
N MET A 85 -23.26 0.66 -18.00
CA MET A 85 -23.80 0.77 -19.35
C MET A 85 -23.64 2.11 -20.09
N MET A 86 -22.80 2.06 -21.13
CA MET A 86 -23.10 2.72 -22.41
C MET A 86 -24.61 2.69 -22.70
N GLY A 87 -25.17 3.86 -23.02
CA GLY A 87 -26.52 4.04 -23.57
C GLY A 87 -26.64 5.42 -24.19
#